data_AF-K5DLQ8-F1
#
_entry.id   AF-K5DLQ8-F1
#
_cell.length_a   1.000
_cell.length_b   1.000
_cell.length_c   1.000
_cell.angle_alpha   90.00
_cell.angle_beta   90.00
_cell.angle_gamma   90.00
#
_symmetry.space_group_name_H-M   'P 1'
#
loop_
_entity.id
_entity.type
_entity.pdbx_description
1 polymer ?
#
loop_
_entity_poly.entity_id
_entity_poly.type
_entity_poly.pdbx_seq_one_letter_code
_entity_poly.pdbx_strand_id
1 'polypeptide(L)'
;MNSTAGAREGHTAFPPKLRWTESTPLHLTWAGMMLGLFWKWKFFLLADRIYEAIPIHHEFFPTWLQSSTVLRIAFIASAISVVAAWITEQRGRRCFAAAVTWISATVMIWHQGSYNDMTFVTFWWCSLWAFWYTTRLEIDTPEELYRKAGRLSRVIVSVVLLGGASGKWTAEYWSGDVLWEIYFLDRDFWVFNWLRSSFDGETLRNIATIYSRKVVLVETVAGFAVWLLPARWAAIIGAVVFTSIALFSNFMLFSVLSPLIGLSLAGWMPRPRNDAEDVSASNNQIAASVGG
;
A
#
# COMPACT_ATOMS: atom_id res chain seq x y z
N MET A 1 -4.97 -19.48 -63.37
CA MET A 1 -3.97 -18.39 -63.39
C MET A 1 -4.47 -17.28 -62.50
N ASN A 2 -3.69 -16.98 -61.45
CA ASN A 2 -3.61 -15.83 -60.53
C ASN A 2 -4.56 -14.63 -60.81
N SER A 3 -5.16 -13.96 -59.82
CA SER A 3 -4.45 -13.29 -58.72
C SER A 3 -5.39 -12.87 -57.59
N THR A 4 -4.88 -13.05 -56.38
CA THR A 4 -5.27 -12.52 -55.08
C THR A 4 -5.46 -10.99 -55.04
N ALA A 5 -6.46 -10.52 -54.31
CA ALA A 5 -6.42 -9.24 -53.59
C ALA A 5 -6.93 -9.48 -52.17
N GLY A 6 -5.99 -9.72 -51.25
CA GLY A 6 -6.27 -10.03 -49.86
C GLY A 6 -6.83 -8.82 -49.12
N ALA A 7 -7.94 -9.05 -48.42
CA ALA A 7 -8.37 -8.20 -47.34
C ALA A 7 -7.28 -8.22 -46.25
N ARG A 8 -6.45 -7.18 -46.21
CA ARG A 8 -5.58 -6.91 -45.07
C ARG A 8 -6.48 -6.49 -43.91
N GLU A 9 -6.88 -7.45 -43.09
CA GLU A 9 -7.31 -7.19 -41.72
C GLU A 9 -6.19 -6.43 -41.02
N GLY A 10 -6.39 -5.13 -40.84
CA GLY A 10 -5.55 -4.30 -40.00
C GLY A 10 -5.67 -4.75 -38.55
N HIS A 11 -4.91 -5.78 -38.18
CA HIS A 11 -4.54 -6.06 -36.79
C HIS A 11 -3.71 -4.87 -36.27
N THR A 12 -4.39 -3.79 -35.87
CA THR A 12 -3.79 -2.80 -34.99
C THR A 12 -3.72 -3.44 -33.61
N ALA A 13 -2.67 -4.24 -33.41
CA ALA A 13 -2.26 -4.82 -32.15
C ALA A 13 -1.77 -3.71 -31.21
N PHE A 14 -2.65 -2.79 -30.81
CA PHE A 14 -2.46 -2.06 -29.59
C PHE A 14 -2.98 -2.92 -28.44
N PRO A 15 -2.20 -3.14 -27.37
CA PRO A 15 -2.72 -3.85 -26.21
C PRO A 15 -4.00 -3.14 -25.76
N PRO A 16 -5.05 -3.89 -25.37
CA PRO A 16 -6.27 -3.26 -24.86
C PRO A 16 -5.87 -2.29 -23.77
N LYS A 17 -6.15 -0.99 -23.97
CA LYS A 17 -5.93 0.03 -22.93
C LYS A 17 -6.49 -0.54 -21.63
N LEU A 18 -5.63 -0.71 -20.61
CA LEU A 18 -6.00 -1.27 -19.33
C LEU A 18 -7.28 -0.58 -18.85
N ARG A 19 -8.43 -1.27 -18.93
CA ARG A 19 -9.72 -0.65 -18.62
C ARG A 19 -9.85 -0.59 -17.11
N TRP A 20 -9.78 0.62 -16.56
CA TRP A 20 -10.11 0.89 -15.17
C TRP A 20 -11.60 0.64 -14.95
N THR A 21 -11.90 -0.28 -14.06
CA THR A 21 -13.25 -0.61 -13.56
C THR A 21 -13.44 -0.04 -12.16
N GLU A 22 -14.69 -0.01 -11.69
CA GLU A 22 -15.03 0.37 -10.30
C GLU A 22 -14.37 -0.52 -9.25
N SER A 23 -14.00 -1.76 -9.60
CA SER A 23 -13.29 -2.69 -8.73
C SER A 23 -11.76 -2.51 -8.75
N THR A 24 -11.20 -1.77 -9.71
CA THR A 24 -9.74 -1.64 -9.87
C THR A 24 -9.05 -1.09 -8.61
N PRO A 25 -9.55 -0.02 -7.94
CA PRO A 25 -8.97 0.47 -6.68
C PRO A 25 -8.91 -0.61 -5.58
N LEU A 26 -9.93 -1.47 -5.53
CA LEU A 26 -10.04 -2.55 -4.57
C LEU A 26 -9.02 -3.66 -4.85
N HIS A 27 -8.89 -4.06 -6.12
CA HIS A 27 -7.89 -5.04 -6.54
C HIS A 27 -6.45 -4.59 -6.27
N LEU A 28 -6.13 -3.31 -6.51
CA LEU A 28 -4.79 -2.76 -6.19
C LEU A 28 -4.50 -2.80 -4.69
N THR A 29 -5.49 -2.47 -3.88
CA THR A 29 -5.36 -2.51 -2.41
C THR A 29 -5.15 -3.94 -1.92
N TRP A 30 -5.97 -4.90 -2.39
CA TRP A 30 -5.82 -6.31 -2.03
C TRP A 30 -4.51 -6.93 -2.53
N ALA A 31 -4.05 -6.55 -3.72
CA ALA A 31 -2.74 -6.96 -4.23
C ALA A 31 -1.62 -6.50 -3.28
N GLY A 32 -1.63 -5.23 -2.89
CA GLY A 32 -0.68 -4.68 -1.92
C GLY A 32 -0.74 -5.39 -0.56
N MET A 33 -1.94 -5.67 -0.07
CA MET A 33 -2.17 -6.41 1.18
C MET A 33 -1.60 -7.84 1.12
N MET A 34 -1.87 -8.58 0.04
CA MET A 34 -1.35 -9.94 -0.15
C MET A 34 0.17 -9.97 -0.31
N LEU A 35 0.75 -9.01 -1.04
CA LEU A 35 2.20 -8.86 -1.12
C LEU A 35 2.81 -8.59 0.26
N GLY A 36 2.14 -7.77 1.08
CA GLY A 36 2.54 -7.51 2.47
C GLY A 36 2.59 -8.80 3.31
N LEU A 37 1.50 -9.58 3.29
CA LEU A 37 1.43 -10.86 4.01
C LEU A 37 2.43 -11.89 3.50
N PHE A 38 2.59 -11.99 2.17
CA PHE A 38 3.58 -12.87 1.56
C PHE A 38 5.00 -12.56 2.04
N TRP A 39 5.36 -11.29 2.09
CA TRP A 39 6.68 -10.87 2.58
C TRP A 39 6.82 -11.07 4.09
N LYS A 40 5.72 -10.93 4.84
CA LYS A 40 5.68 -11.18 6.28
C LYS A 40 5.80 -12.65 6.65
N TRP A 41 5.36 -13.55 5.76
CA TRP A 41 5.21 -14.98 6.03
C TRP A 41 6.42 -15.63 6.72
N LYS A 42 7.63 -15.44 6.18
CA LYS A 42 8.84 -16.03 6.74
C LYS A 42 9.15 -15.50 8.15
N PHE A 43 9.00 -14.19 8.36
CA PHE A 43 9.20 -13.57 9.66
C PHE A 43 8.15 -14.02 10.67
N PHE A 44 6.88 -14.12 10.23
CA PHE A 44 5.78 -14.60 11.07
C PHE A 44 6.05 -16.01 11.57
N LEU A 45 6.43 -16.95 10.70
CA LEU A 45 6.76 -18.31 11.09
C LEU A 45 7.95 -18.39 12.06
N LEU A 46 8.94 -17.52 11.90
CA LEU A 46 10.08 -17.46 12.81
C LEU A 46 9.65 -16.94 14.19
N ALA A 47 8.94 -15.82 14.24
CA ALA A 47 8.45 -15.21 15.48
C ALA A 47 7.52 -16.17 16.22
N ASP A 48 6.65 -16.86 15.50
CA ASP A 48 5.72 -17.84 16.04
C ASP A 48 6.44 -19.01 16.73
N ARG A 49 7.49 -19.57 16.11
CA ARG A 49 8.34 -20.61 16.74
C ARG A 49 9.05 -20.10 17.99
N ILE A 50 9.52 -18.85 17.97
CA ILE A 50 10.19 -18.23 19.12
C ILE A 50 9.20 -18.05 20.27
N TYR A 51 7.98 -17.57 19.99
CA TYR A 51 6.96 -17.36 21.01
C TYR A 51 6.43 -18.67 21.60
N GLU A 52 6.43 -19.77 20.84
CA GLU A 52 6.17 -21.10 21.41
C GLU A 52 7.30 -21.60 22.29
N ALA A 53 8.56 -21.38 21.88
CA ALA A 53 9.72 -21.83 22.64
C ALA A 53 9.94 -21.00 23.93
N ILE A 54 9.65 -19.71 23.86
CA ILE A 54 9.88 -18.73 24.93
C ILE A 54 8.59 -17.91 25.09
N PRO A 55 7.58 -18.46 25.79
CA PRO A 55 6.32 -17.77 25.96
C PRO A 55 6.50 -16.55 26.86
N ILE A 56 6.20 -15.38 26.29
CA ILE A 56 6.13 -14.13 27.03
C ILE A 56 4.66 -13.93 27.40
N HIS A 57 4.38 -13.63 28.66
CA HIS A 57 3.03 -13.33 29.15
C HIS A 57 3.04 -11.97 29.83
N HIS A 58 2.23 -11.04 29.33
CA HIS A 58 2.01 -9.74 29.95
C HIS A 58 0.61 -9.73 30.59
N GLU A 59 0.55 -9.49 31.89
CA GLU A 59 -0.70 -9.48 32.68
C GLU A 59 -1.75 -8.50 32.16
N PHE A 60 -1.31 -7.45 31.45
CA PHE A 60 -2.18 -6.48 30.79
C PHE A 60 -3.12 -7.12 29.75
N PHE A 61 -2.67 -8.16 29.02
CA PHE A 61 -3.47 -8.76 27.95
C PHE A 61 -4.34 -9.89 28.49
N PRO A 62 -5.60 -10.03 28.05
CA PRO A 62 -6.42 -11.18 28.40
C PRO A 62 -5.83 -12.46 27.77
N THR A 63 -6.08 -13.61 28.41
CA THR A 63 -5.47 -14.91 28.04
C THR A 63 -5.61 -15.28 26.57
N TRP A 64 -6.74 -14.95 25.94
CA TRP A 64 -6.95 -15.22 24.52
C TRP A 64 -6.08 -14.35 23.59
N LEU A 65 -5.73 -13.12 23.98
CA LEU A 65 -4.78 -12.25 23.26
C LEU A 65 -3.31 -12.58 23.54
N GLN A 66 -3.05 -13.54 24.42
CA GLN A 66 -1.71 -14.10 24.65
C GLN A 66 -1.50 -15.41 23.87
N SER A 67 -2.56 -16.00 23.31
CA SER A 67 -2.50 -17.32 22.69
C SER A 67 -1.95 -17.26 21.27
N SER A 68 -0.78 -17.88 21.03
CA SER A 68 -0.20 -18.01 19.69
C SER A 68 -1.16 -18.61 18.66
N THR A 69 -2.05 -19.52 19.09
CA THR A 69 -3.10 -20.09 18.22
C THR A 69 -4.06 -19.02 17.71
N VAL A 70 -4.47 -18.07 18.55
CA VAL A 70 -5.34 -16.96 18.14
C VAL A 70 -4.64 -16.09 17.09
N LEU A 71 -3.36 -15.77 17.31
CA LEU A 71 -2.58 -15.01 16.34
C LEU A 71 -2.43 -15.74 14.99
N ARG A 72 -2.13 -17.03 15.01
CA ARG A 72 -2.04 -17.89 13.81
C ARG A 72 -3.35 -17.92 13.03
N ILE A 73 -4.46 -18.15 13.74
CA ILE A 73 -5.79 -18.17 13.13
C ILE A 73 -6.10 -16.81 12.51
N ALA A 74 -5.85 -15.71 13.22
CA ALA A 74 -6.08 -14.37 12.70
C ALA A 74 -5.24 -14.09 11.44
N PHE A 75 -3.96 -14.47 11.45
CA PHE A 75 -3.08 -14.31 10.29
C PHE A 75 -3.59 -15.09 9.07
N ILE A 76 -3.88 -16.38 9.23
CA ILE A 76 -4.35 -17.25 8.14
C ILE A 76 -5.74 -16.80 7.67
N ALA A 77 -6.65 -16.51 8.59
CA ALA A 77 -7.99 -16.03 8.27
C ALA A 77 -7.94 -14.72 7.48
N SER A 78 -7.02 -13.80 7.81
CA SER A 78 -6.84 -12.56 7.04
C SER A 78 -6.40 -12.85 5.59
N ALA A 79 -5.45 -13.75 5.37
CA ALA A 79 -4.99 -14.11 4.03
C ALA A 79 -6.09 -14.78 3.19
N ILE A 80 -6.78 -15.77 3.77
CA ILE A 80 -7.86 -16.51 3.09
C ILE A 80 -9.02 -15.56 2.78
N SER A 81 -9.41 -14.72 3.73
CA SER A 81 -10.55 -13.79 3.55
C SER A 81 -10.26 -12.69 2.52
N VAL A 82 -9.02 -12.21 2.40
CA VAL A 82 -8.64 -11.30 1.29
C VAL A 82 -8.83 -12.00 -0.05
N VAL A 83 -8.32 -13.22 -0.20
CA VAL A 83 -8.48 -13.99 -1.45
C VAL A 83 -9.96 -14.23 -1.74
N ALA A 84 -10.74 -14.65 -0.74
CA ALA A 84 -12.18 -14.87 -0.87
C ALA A 84 -12.92 -13.60 -1.29
N ALA A 85 -12.59 -12.45 -0.70
CA ALA A 85 -13.15 -11.16 -1.10
C ALA A 85 -12.76 -10.80 -2.54
N TRP A 86 -11.52 -11.10 -2.95
CA TRP A 86 -11.02 -10.80 -4.29
C TRP A 86 -11.76 -11.56 -5.38
N ILE A 87 -11.97 -12.87 -5.21
CA ILE A 87 -12.58 -13.72 -6.25
C ILE A 87 -14.12 -13.69 -6.24
N THR A 88 -14.73 -13.10 -5.22
CA THR A 88 -16.19 -13.11 -5.06
C THR A 88 -16.84 -11.90 -5.73
N GLU A 89 -17.70 -12.16 -6.71
CA GLU A 89 -18.46 -11.11 -7.38
C GLU A 89 -19.72 -10.70 -6.60
N GLN A 90 -20.32 -11.63 -5.86
CA GLN A 90 -21.54 -11.38 -5.09
C GLN A 90 -21.27 -10.41 -3.93
N ARG A 91 -21.89 -9.22 -3.99
CA ARG A 91 -21.67 -8.12 -3.04
C ARG A 91 -21.76 -8.53 -1.58
N GLY A 92 -22.79 -9.26 -1.17
CA GLY A 92 -22.97 -9.68 0.23
C GLY A 92 -21.83 -10.57 0.75
N ARG A 93 -21.45 -11.58 -0.04
CA ARG A 93 -20.34 -12.49 0.29
C ARG A 93 -18.99 -11.78 0.30
N ARG A 94 -18.78 -10.87 -0.66
CA ARG A 94 -17.58 -10.02 -0.73
C ARG A 94 -17.46 -9.10 0.49
N CYS A 95 -18.56 -8.46 0.90
CA CYS A 95 -18.61 -7.63 2.11
C CYS A 95 -18.28 -8.45 3.37
N PHE A 96 -18.87 -9.64 3.49
CA PHE A 96 -18.60 -10.55 4.61
C PHE A 96 -17.11 -10.94 4.66
N ALA A 97 -16.54 -11.35 3.53
CA ALA A 97 -15.12 -11.70 3.46
C ALA A 97 -14.21 -10.50 3.83
N ALA A 98 -14.50 -9.30 3.31
CA ALA A 98 -13.76 -8.09 3.67
C ALA A 98 -13.91 -7.72 5.16
N ALA A 99 -15.08 -7.94 5.76
CA ALA A 99 -15.29 -7.76 7.19
C ALA A 99 -14.44 -8.74 8.01
N VAL A 100 -14.41 -10.02 7.62
CA VAL A 100 -13.57 -11.04 8.27
C VAL A 100 -12.09 -10.66 8.16
N THR A 101 -11.63 -10.12 7.02
CA THR A 101 -10.27 -9.60 6.88
C THR A 101 -9.98 -8.51 7.90
N TRP A 102 -10.85 -7.52 8.03
CA TRP A 102 -10.65 -6.39 8.95
C TRP A 102 -10.72 -6.81 10.42
N ILE A 103 -11.64 -7.71 10.78
CA ILE A 103 -11.72 -8.27 12.14
C ILE A 103 -10.45 -9.06 12.47
N SER A 104 -9.97 -9.88 11.53
CA SER A 104 -8.72 -10.63 11.72
C SER A 104 -7.52 -9.70 11.89
N ALA A 105 -7.44 -8.63 11.10
CA ALA A 105 -6.43 -7.59 11.27
C ALA A 105 -6.54 -6.89 12.63
N THR A 106 -7.76 -6.66 13.12
CA THR A 106 -8.01 -6.07 14.44
C THR A 106 -7.47 -6.96 15.56
N VAL A 107 -7.69 -8.28 15.47
CA VAL A 107 -7.09 -9.24 16.39
C VAL A 107 -5.58 -9.16 16.34
N MET A 108 -4.96 -9.11 15.16
CA MET A 108 -3.50 -9.03 15.05
C MET A 108 -2.89 -7.76 15.67
N ILE A 109 -3.54 -6.61 15.57
CA ILE A 109 -3.04 -5.37 16.20
C ILE A 109 -3.31 -5.29 17.71
N TRP A 110 -4.23 -6.11 18.24
CA TRP A 110 -4.48 -6.18 19.68
C TRP A 110 -3.72 -7.32 20.37
N HIS A 111 -3.29 -8.33 19.60
CA HIS A 111 -2.64 -9.50 20.13
C HIS A 111 -1.24 -9.17 20.67
N GLN A 112 -0.90 -9.70 21.85
CA GLN A 112 0.33 -9.38 22.57
C GLN A 112 1.59 -9.65 21.73
N GLY A 113 1.59 -10.73 20.95
CA GLY A 113 2.73 -11.08 20.08
C GLY A 113 2.97 -10.14 18.90
N SER A 114 2.05 -9.20 18.62
CA SER A 114 2.05 -8.44 17.37
C SER A 114 1.48 -7.02 17.44
N TYR A 115 1.06 -6.52 18.60
CA TYR A 115 0.42 -5.20 18.73
C TYR A 115 1.31 -4.02 18.30
N ASN A 116 2.63 -4.16 18.39
CA ASN A 116 3.61 -3.17 17.93
C ASN A 116 4.09 -3.40 16.48
N ASP A 117 3.54 -4.39 15.78
CA ASP A 117 3.98 -4.76 14.45
C ASP A 117 3.32 -3.88 13.39
N MET A 118 4.12 -2.97 12.82
CA MET A 118 3.64 -2.03 11.80
C MET A 118 3.08 -2.73 10.55
N THR A 119 3.48 -3.97 10.25
CA THR A 119 2.86 -4.73 9.14
C THR A 119 1.36 -4.87 9.34
N PHE A 120 0.93 -5.19 10.57
CA PHE A 120 -0.49 -5.39 10.84
C PHE A 120 -1.23 -4.07 11.02
N VAL A 121 -0.56 -3.02 11.49
CA VAL A 121 -1.15 -1.67 11.55
C VAL A 121 -1.48 -1.16 10.15
N THR A 122 -0.55 -1.25 9.19
CA THR A 122 -0.82 -0.80 7.82
C THR A 122 -1.83 -1.70 7.12
N PHE A 123 -1.75 -3.01 7.33
CA PHE A 123 -2.74 -3.97 6.84
C PHE A 123 -4.14 -3.68 7.40
N TRP A 124 -4.26 -3.33 8.68
CA TRP A 124 -5.53 -2.96 9.33
C TRP A 124 -6.16 -1.76 8.66
N TRP A 125 -5.41 -0.67 8.45
CA TRP A 125 -5.90 0.53 7.78
C TRP A 125 -6.35 0.24 6.33
N CYS A 126 -5.57 -0.53 5.57
CA CYS A 126 -5.95 -0.92 4.21
C CYS A 126 -7.18 -1.83 4.18
N SER A 127 -7.30 -2.76 5.13
CA SER A 127 -8.46 -3.64 5.24
C SER A 127 -9.74 -2.89 5.61
N LEU A 128 -9.64 -1.88 6.49
CA LEU A 128 -10.75 -1.00 6.84
C LEU A 128 -11.23 -0.21 5.63
N TRP A 129 -10.29 0.36 4.87
CA TRP A 129 -10.61 1.04 3.61
C TRP A 129 -11.27 0.10 2.61
N ALA A 130 -10.72 -1.11 2.43
CA ALA A 130 -11.25 -2.10 1.48
C ALA A 130 -12.64 -2.58 1.88
N PHE A 131 -12.88 -2.81 3.17
CA PHE A 131 -14.19 -3.14 3.71
C PHE A 131 -15.21 -2.02 3.43
N TRP A 132 -14.88 -0.79 3.81
CA TRP A 132 -15.72 0.38 3.52
C TRP A 132 -16.02 0.49 2.02
N TYR A 133 -15.00 0.42 1.16
CA TYR A 133 -15.15 0.53 -0.30
C TYR A 133 -16.10 -0.54 -0.83
N THR A 134 -15.93 -1.78 -0.38
CA THR A 134 -16.78 -2.92 -0.77
C THR A 134 -18.25 -2.71 -0.40
N THR A 135 -18.54 -2.08 0.75
CA THR A 135 -19.92 -1.80 1.16
C THR A 135 -20.59 -0.71 0.32
N ARG A 136 -19.81 0.20 -0.28
CA ARG A 136 -20.29 1.30 -1.12
C ARG A 136 -20.32 0.98 -2.60
N LEU A 137 -19.59 -0.05 -3.02
CA LEU A 137 -19.61 -0.58 -4.39
C LEU A 137 -21.05 -0.96 -4.76
N GLU A 138 -21.49 -0.56 -5.96
CA GLU A 138 -22.87 -0.70 -6.48
C GLU A 138 -23.95 0.15 -5.76
N ILE A 139 -23.61 0.92 -4.72
CA ILE A 139 -24.52 1.89 -4.07
C ILE A 139 -24.23 3.31 -4.54
N ASP A 140 -22.97 3.73 -4.40
CA ASP A 140 -22.56 5.09 -4.77
C ASP A 140 -22.38 5.17 -6.29
N THR A 141 -22.66 6.35 -6.87
CA THR A 141 -22.27 6.62 -8.26
C THR A 141 -20.75 6.49 -8.40
N PRO A 142 -20.22 6.05 -9.56
CA PRO A 142 -18.78 5.85 -9.75
C PRO A 142 -17.96 7.09 -9.40
N GLU A 143 -18.41 8.27 -9.82
CA GLU A 143 -17.74 9.54 -9.55
C GLU A 143 -17.68 9.86 -8.06
N GLU A 144 -18.78 9.63 -7.33
CA GLU A 144 -18.84 9.87 -5.90
C GLU A 144 -17.99 8.88 -5.11
N LEU A 145 -18.07 7.59 -5.47
CA LEU A 145 -17.28 6.52 -4.87
C LEU A 145 -15.80 6.82 -5.03
N TYR A 146 -15.37 7.14 -6.25
CA TYR A 146 -14.00 7.49 -6.57
C TYR A 146 -13.50 8.71 -5.78
N ARG A 147 -14.28 9.78 -5.73
CA ARG A 147 -13.92 10.98 -4.97
C ARG A 147 -13.74 10.69 -3.48
N LYS A 148 -14.68 9.96 -2.87
CA LYS A 148 -14.61 9.58 -1.44
C LYS A 148 -13.43 8.65 -1.18
N ALA A 149 -13.27 7.62 -2.00
CA ALA A 149 -12.25 6.59 -1.85
C ALA A 149 -10.84 7.16 -2.00
N GLY A 150 -10.63 8.02 -2.99
CA GLY A 150 -9.36 8.71 -3.20
C GLY A 150 -9.04 9.70 -2.09
N ARG A 151 -10.03 10.38 -1.51
CA ARG A 151 -9.82 11.22 -0.31
C ARG A 151 -9.45 10.37 0.90
N LEU A 152 -10.19 9.29 1.16
CA LEU A 152 -9.95 8.42 2.33
C LEU A 152 -8.58 7.74 2.25
N SER A 153 -8.19 7.23 1.08
CA SER A 153 -6.85 6.63 0.87
C SER A 153 -5.74 7.62 1.23
N ARG A 154 -5.81 8.87 0.72
CA ARG A 154 -4.79 9.88 1.03
C ARG A 154 -4.75 10.27 2.50
N VAL A 155 -5.91 10.33 3.17
CA VAL A 155 -5.98 10.59 4.61
C VAL A 155 -5.29 9.46 5.38
N ILE A 156 -5.58 8.20 5.06
CA ILE A 156 -4.95 7.04 5.69
C ILE A 156 -3.43 7.06 5.50
N VAL A 157 -2.97 7.26 4.26
CA VAL A 157 -1.54 7.38 3.94
C VAL A 157 -0.88 8.50 4.75
N SER A 158 -1.54 9.65 4.86
CA SER A 158 -1.06 10.80 5.63
C SER A 158 -0.96 10.48 7.13
N VAL A 159 -1.98 9.85 7.70
CA VAL A 159 -2.00 9.42 9.11
C VAL A 159 -0.88 8.42 9.41
N VAL A 160 -0.66 7.44 8.54
CA VAL A 160 0.41 6.45 8.73
C VAL A 160 1.79 7.11 8.65
N LEU A 161 2.00 8.03 7.71
CA LEU A 161 3.24 8.81 7.61
C LEU A 161 3.45 9.71 8.84
N LEU A 162 2.40 10.37 9.35
CA LEU A 162 2.49 11.17 10.58
C LEU A 162 2.78 10.29 11.80
N GLY A 163 2.18 9.11 11.91
CA GLY A 163 2.52 8.15 12.94
C GLY A 163 4.00 7.77 12.90
N GLY A 164 4.50 7.44 11.71
CA GLY A 164 5.92 7.16 11.48
C GLY A 164 6.84 8.35 11.81
N ALA A 165 6.43 9.57 11.47
CA ALA A 165 7.19 10.80 11.72
C ALA A 165 7.23 11.14 13.21
N SER A 166 6.09 11.01 13.91
CA SER A 166 5.97 11.34 15.33
C SER A 166 6.93 10.52 16.21
N GLY A 167 7.12 9.24 15.89
CA GLY A 167 8.10 8.38 16.56
C GLY A 167 9.56 8.75 16.26
N LYS A 168 9.81 9.64 15.30
CA LYS A 168 11.14 10.13 14.92
C LYS A 168 11.37 11.59 15.30
N TRP A 169 10.42 12.24 15.96
CA TRP A 169 10.58 13.60 16.49
C TRP A 169 11.37 13.58 17.80
N THR A 170 12.60 13.07 17.73
CA THR A 170 13.49 12.94 18.88
C THR A 170 14.87 13.54 18.57
N ALA A 171 15.62 13.87 19.63
CA ALA A 171 16.95 14.45 19.47
C ALA A 171 17.91 13.48 18.77
N GLU A 172 17.77 12.19 19.01
CA GLU A 172 18.62 11.12 18.49
C GLU A 172 18.39 10.87 16.99
N TYR A 173 17.16 11.05 16.50
CA TYR A 173 16.89 11.10 15.07
C TYR A 173 17.44 12.38 14.44
N TRP A 174 17.44 13.51 15.16
CA TRP A 174 17.98 14.77 14.65
C TRP A 174 19.51 14.82 14.61
N SER A 175 20.18 14.17 15.56
CA SER A 175 21.64 13.95 15.56
C SER A 175 22.07 12.86 14.58
N GLY A 176 21.16 11.95 14.20
CA GLY A 176 21.42 10.86 13.27
C GLY A 176 21.95 9.59 13.93
N ASP A 177 22.02 9.57 15.26
CA ASP A 177 22.61 8.46 16.04
C ASP A 177 21.83 7.17 15.82
N VAL A 178 20.49 7.24 15.86
CA VAL A 178 19.60 6.08 15.67
C VAL A 178 19.81 5.45 14.29
N LEU A 179 19.82 6.26 13.22
CA LEU A 179 19.97 5.70 11.87
C LEU A 179 21.39 5.24 11.61
N TRP A 180 22.39 5.88 12.21
CA TRP A 180 23.75 5.37 12.17
C TRP A 180 23.83 3.95 12.73
N GLU A 181 23.31 3.74 13.93
CA GLU A 181 23.35 2.44 14.61
C GLU A 181 22.55 1.37 13.86
N ILE A 182 21.34 1.71 13.40
CA ILE A 182 20.45 0.76 12.74
C ILE A 182 20.91 0.40 11.32
N TYR A 183 21.46 1.36 10.57
CA TYR A 183 21.71 1.21 9.14
C TYR A 183 23.18 1.32 8.71
N PHE A 184 23.99 2.15 9.35
CA PHE A 184 25.34 2.44 8.84
C PHE A 184 26.45 1.68 9.56
N LEU A 185 26.22 1.21 10.79
CA LEU A 185 27.22 0.47 11.57
C LEU A 185 27.38 -0.96 11.00
N ASP A 186 26.37 -1.81 11.21
CA ASP A 186 26.47 -3.26 10.97
C ASP A 186 25.35 -3.82 10.07
N ARG A 187 24.51 -2.96 9.50
CA ARG A 187 23.42 -3.42 8.65
C ARG A 187 23.97 -4.05 7.38
N ASP A 188 23.75 -5.35 7.22
CA ASP A 188 24.01 -6.04 5.97
C ASP A 188 22.89 -5.75 4.95
N PHE A 189 23.09 -4.69 4.17
CA PHE A 189 22.21 -4.33 3.07
C PHE A 189 22.99 -3.61 1.99
N TRP A 190 22.67 -3.87 0.72
CA TRP A 190 23.50 -3.49 -0.42
C TRP A 190 23.88 -1.99 -0.44
N VAL A 191 22.93 -1.08 -0.15
CA VAL A 191 23.18 0.37 -0.11
C VAL A 191 24.20 0.72 0.98
N PHE A 192 24.01 0.22 2.19
CA PHE A 192 24.85 0.56 3.33
C PHE A 192 26.22 -0.13 3.23
N ASN A 193 26.30 -1.32 2.64
CA ASN A 193 27.56 -1.99 2.32
C ASN A 193 28.36 -1.16 1.31
N TRP A 194 27.71 -0.67 0.26
CA TRP A 194 28.33 0.19 -0.74
C TRP A 194 28.80 1.53 -0.13
N LEU A 195 27.99 2.16 0.73
CA LEU A 195 28.39 3.39 1.41
C LEU A 195 29.60 3.16 2.33
N ARG A 196 29.58 2.08 3.12
CA ARG A 196 30.70 1.69 4.00
C ARG A 196 31.99 1.39 3.24
N SER A 197 31.90 0.82 2.04
CA SER A 197 33.09 0.54 1.22
C SER A 197 33.63 1.76 0.47
N SER A 198 32.82 2.81 0.33
CA SER A 198 33.13 3.96 -0.53
C SER A 198 33.54 5.22 0.25
N PHE A 199 33.18 5.32 1.53
CA PHE A 199 33.40 6.51 2.35
C PHE A 199 34.08 6.17 3.68
N ASP A 200 34.84 7.11 4.21
CA ASP A 200 35.43 7.04 5.54
C ASP A 200 34.38 7.25 6.65
N GLY A 201 34.74 6.94 7.89
CA GLY A 201 33.80 6.95 9.02
C GLY A 201 33.19 8.33 9.32
N GLU A 202 33.95 9.42 9.16
CA GLU A 202 33.46 10.77 9.41
C GLU A 202 32.44 11.17 8.34
N THR A 203 32.78 10.95 7.06
CA THR A 203 31.86 11.18 5.95
C THR A 203 30.60 10.34 6.09
N LEU A 204 30.73 9.06 6.47
CA LEU A 204 29.59 8.17 6.65
C LEU A 204 28.67 8.65 7.78
N ARG A 205 29.23 9.18 8.88
CA ARG A 205 28.45 9.75 9.99
C ARG A 205 27.69 11.00 9.56
N ASN A 206 28.31 11.85 8.75
CA ASN A 206 27.66 13.00 8.15
C ASN A 206 26.51 12.59 7.22
N ILE A 207 26.72 11.56 6.38
CA ILE A 207 25.67 11.01 5.50
C ILE A 207 24.51 10.47 6.35
N ALA A 208 24.77 9.71 7.42
CA ALA A 208 23.74 9.18 8.30
C ALA A 208 22.91 10.29 8.95
N THR A 209 23.56 11.37 9.39
CA THR A 209 22.89 12.55 9.97
C THR A 209 21.96 13.22 8.96
N ILE A 210 22.44 13.47 7.75
CA ILE A 210 21.64 14.08 6.67
C ILE A 210 20.48 13.16 6.28
N TYR A 211 20.75 11.85 6.15
CA TYR A 211 19.74 10.86 5.81
C TYR A 211 18.64 10.80 6.88
N SER A 212 19.01 10.79 8.15
CA SER A 212 18.06 10.79 9.27
C SER A 212 17.15 12.02 9.26
N ARG A 213 17.73 13.22 9.16
CA ARG A 213 16.96 14.47 9.07
C ARG A 213 16.06 14.50 7.84
N LYS A 214 16.54 14.02 6.70
CA LYS A 214 15.75 13.90 5.47
C LYS A 214 14.54 12.99 5.69
N VAL A 215 14.71 11.83 6.32
CA VAL A 215 13.59 10.90 6.61
C VAL A 215 12.56 11.59 7.50
N VAL A 216 12.98 12.23 8.59
CA VAL A 216 12.08 12.98 9.49
C VAL A 216 11.30 14.04 8.72
N LEU A 217 11.98 14.87 7.93
CA LEU A 217 11.35 15.94 7.16
C LEU A 217 10.39 15.41 6.10
N VAL A 218 10.81 14.40 5.32
CA VAL A 218 9.97 13.82 4.26
C VAL A 218 8.71 13.20 4.84
N GLU A 219 8.82 12.38 5.89
CA GLU A 219 7.64 11.76 6.51
C GLU A 219 6.73 12.81 7.16
N THR A 220 7.29 13.83 7.81
CA THR A 220 6.51 14.93 8.42
C THR A 220 5.75 15.72 7.36
N VAL A 221 6.45 16.20 6.33
CA VAL A 221 5.85 17.00 5.25
C VAL A 221 4.82 16.16 4.49
N ALA A 222 5.16 14.92 4.13
CA ALA A 222 4.24 14.04 3.43
C ALA A 222 3.01 13.71 4.30
N GLY A 223 3.21 13.50 5.60
CA GLY A 223 2.15 13.30 6.57
C GLY A 223 1.16 14.48 6.67
N PHE A 224 1.63 15.72 6.59
CA PHE A 224 0.76 16.89 6.61
C PHE A 224 0.17 17.27 5.23
N ALA A 225 0.86 16.93 4.14
CA ALA A 225 0.54 17.48 2.81
C ALA A 225 -0.07 16.49 1.82
N VAL A 226 0.18 15.17 1.92
CA VAL A 226 -0.26 14.20 0.89
C VAL A 226 -1.78 14.17 0.72
N TRP A 227 -2.55 14.35 1.79
CA TRP A 227 -4.01 14.43 1.71
C TRP A 227 -4.54 15.69 1.00
N LEU A 228 -3.75 16.76 0.96
CA LEU A 228 -4.09 18.00 0.24
C LEU A 228 -3.78 17.90 -1.27
N LEU A 229 -2.83 17.04 -1.65
CA LEU A 229 -2.41 16.90 -3.04
C LEU A 229 -3.51 16.29 -3.91
N PRO A 230 -3.63 16.67 -5.19
CA PRO A 230 -4.53 15.99 -6.13
C PRO A 230 -4.28 14.48 -6.16
N ALA A 231 -5.34 13.69 -6.34
CA ALA A 231 -5.32 12.23 -6.15
C ALA A 231 -4.20 11.52 -6.93
N ARG A 232 -3.93 11.93 -8.17
CA ARG A 232 -2.85 11.36 -9.00
C ARG A 232 -1.46 11.61 -8.42
N TRP A 233 -1.19 12.85 -8.00
CA TRP A 233 0.11 13.20 -7.41
C TRP A 233 0.32 12.48 -6.09
N ALA A 234 -0.72 12.43 -5.25
CA ALA A 234 -0.66 11.68 -4.01
C ALA A 234 -0.40 10.18 -4.25
N ALA A 235 -1.03 9.58 -5.26
CA ALA A 235 -0.79 8.18 -5.64
C ALA A 235 0.65 7.93 -6.09
N ILE A 236 1.21 8.78 -6.97
CA ILE A 236 2.62 8.67 -7.42
C ILE A 236 3.55 8.82 -6.24
N ILE A 237 3.41 9.90 -5.49
CA ILE A 237 4.32 10.25 -4.42
C ILE A 237 4.27 9.16 -3.35
N GLY A 238 3.07 8.70 -2.97
CA GLY A 238 2.92 7.59 -2.03
C GLY A 238 3.59 6.32 -2.52
N ALA A 239 3.29 5.86 -3.74
CA ALA A 239 3.88 4.65 -4.30
C ALA A 239 5.41 4.75 -4.40
N VAL A 240 5.95 5.88 -4.87
CA VAL A 240 7.40 6.11 -5.00
C VAL A 240 8.08 6.17 -3.64
N VAL A 241 7.54 6.93 -2.69
CA VAL A 241 8.10 7.06 -1.33
C VAL A 241 8.11 5.71 -0.65
N PHE A 242 6.98 5.00 -0.58
CA PHE A 242 6.90 3.70 0.07
C PHE A 242 7.79 2.64 -0.60
N THR A 243 7.84 2.62 -1.93
CA THR A 243 8.74 1.69 -2.65
C THR A 243 10.21 2.02 -2.38
N SER A 244 10.57 3.31 -2.38
CA SER A 244 11.95 3.74 -2.11
C SER A 244 12.41 3.37 -0.70
N ILE A 245 11.55 3.52 0.32
CA ILE A 245 11.88 3.15 1.70
C ILE A 245 12.21 1.64 1.77
N ALA A 246 11.38 0.79 1.15
CA ALA A 246 11.62 -0.66 1.12
C ALA A 246 12.90 -1.04 0.34
N LEU A 247 13.12 -0.45 -0.83
CA LEU A 247 14.25 -0.78 -1.71
C LEU A 247 15.61 -0.34 -1.15
N PHE A 248 15.67 0.83 -0.50
CA PHE A 248 16.93 1.41 -0.06
C PHE A 248 17.26 1.13 1.41
N SER A 249 16.29 0.68 2.23
CA SER A 249 16.53 0.47 3.66
C SER A 249 16.56 -1.01 4.05
N ASN A 250 15.52 -1.76 3.66
CA ASN A 250 15.37 -3.16 4.03
C ASN A 250 14.22 -3.80 3.24
N PHE A 251 14.49 -4.84 2.46
CA PHE A 251 13.44 -5.53 1.70
C PHE A 251 12.32 -6.08 2.60
N MET A 252 12.58 -6.45 3.85
CA MET A 252 11.52 -6.89 4.78
C MET A 252 10.45 -5.82 5.03
N LEU A 253 10.75 -4.54 4.79
CA LEU A 253 9.76 -3.45 4.86
C LEU A 253 8.70 -3.54 3.76
N PHE A 254 8.89 -4.33 2.70
CA PHE A 254 7.80 -4.63 1.77
C PHE A 254 6.60 -5.27 2.50
N SER A 255 6.82 -5.99 3.60
CA SER A 255 5.72 -6.49 4.42
C SER A 255 4.83 -5.37 4.97
N VAL A 256 5.43 -4.24 5.36
CA VAL A 256 4.75 -3.07 5.94
C VAL A 256 4.20 -2.15 4.87
N LEU A 257 4.96 -1.95 3.78
CA LEU A 257 4.72 -0.86 2.83
C LEU A 257 3.90 -1.29 1.61
N SER A 258 3.90 -2.56 1.23
CA SER A 258 3.08 -3.04 0.09
C SER A 258 1.58 -2.76 0.24
N PRO A 259 0.95 -2.92 1.43
CA PRO A 259 -0.45 -2.52 1.63
C PRO A 259 -0.68 -1.04 1.33
N LEU A 260 0.23 -0.16 1.74
CA LEU A 260 0.13 1.29 1.51
C LEU A 260 0.42 1.68 0.06
N ILE A 261 1.31 0.95 -0.63
CA ILE A 261 1.54 1.12 -2.06
C ILE A 261 0.24 0.79 -2.83
N GLY A 262 -0.38 -0.36 -2.54
CA GLY A 262 -1.66 -0.74 -3.13
C GLY A 262 -2.76 0.29 -2.88
N LEU A 263 -2.89 0.76 -1.63
CA LEU A 263 -3.86 1.79 -1.24
C LEU A 263 -3.58 3.15 -1.91
N SER A 264 -2.31 3.53 -2.04
CA SER A 264 -1.91 4.78 -2.73
C SER A 264 -2.29 4.73 -4.21
N LEU A 265 -2.00 3.60 -4.87
CA LEU A 265 -2.35 3.38 -6.27
C LEU A 265 -3.87 3.29 -6.50
N ALA A 266 -4.64 2.86 -5.50
CA ALA A 266 -6.11 2.93 -5.55
C ALA A 266 -6.62 4.38 -5.72
N GLY A 267 -5.83 5.39 -5.31
CA GLY A 267 -6.10 6.81 -5.55
C GLY A 267 -5.88 7.27 -7.00
N TRP A 268 -5.23 6.48 -7.85
CA TRP A 268 -5.01 6.78 -9.26
C TRP A 268 -6.28 6.54 -10.07
N MET A 269 -7.26 7.43 -9.99
CA MET A 269 -8.53 7.23 -10.70
C MET A 269 -8.54 7.99 -12.04
N PRO A 270 -9.14 7.42 -13.11
CA PRO A 270 -9.38 8.13 -14.36
C PRO A 270 -10.17 9.42 -14.12
N ARG A 271 -9.96 10.45 -14.94
CA ARG A 271 -10.82 11.64 -14.89
C ARG A 271 -12.24 11.21 -15.26
N PRO A 272 -13.28 11.80 -14.64
CA PRO A 272 -14.63 11.73 -15.18
C PRO A 272 -14.56 12.14 -16.65
N ARG A 273 -15.14 11.31 -17.52
CA ARG A 273 -15.25 11.64 -18.93
C ARG A 273 -16.27 12.78 -19.03
N ASN A 274 -15.85 13.96 -19.45
CA ASN A 274 -16.79 15.02 -19.78
C ASN A 274 -17.42 14.63 -21.12
N ASP A 275 -18.55 13.92 -21.09
CA ASP A 275 -19.25 13.49 -22.30
C ASP A 275 -19.65 14.68 -23.22
N ALA A 276 -19.64 15.91 -22.70
CA ALA A 276 -19.84 17.13 -23.47
C ALA A 276 -18.70 17.45 -24.47
N GLU A 277 -17.45 17.10 -24.15
CA GLU A 277 -16.31 17.33 -25.05
C GLU A 277 -16.31 16.32 -26.22
N ASP A 278 -16.67 15.07 -25.95
CA ASP A 278 -16.73 14.01 -26.97
C ASP A 278 -17.90 14.20 -27.94
N VAL A 279 -19.06 14.69 -27.48
CA VAL A 279 -20.17 15.05 -28.38
C VAL A 279 -19.81 16.25 -29.25
N SER A 280 -19.09 17.24 -28.72
CA SER A 280 -18.63 18.39 -29.52
C SER A 280 -17.58 17.99 -30.55
N ALA A 281 -16.65 17.10 -30.20
CA ALA A 281 -15.62 16.59 -31.10
C ALA A 281 -16.22 15.67 -32.18
N SER A 282 -17.19 14.84 -31.81
CA SER A 282 -17.94 13.99 -32.75
C SER A 282 -18.79 14.82 -33.71
N ASN A 283 -19.51 15.84 -33.22
CA ASN A 283 -20.29 16.74 -34.08
C ASN A 283 -19.40 17.57 -35.01
N ASN A 284 -18.24 18.02 -34.55
CA ASN A 284 -17.26 18.74 -35.38
C ASN A 284 -16.61 17.84 -36.45
N GLN A 285 -16.36 16.55 -36.14
CA GLN A 285 -15.88 15.59 -37.13
C GLN A 285 -16.93 15.25 -38.18
N ILE A 286 -18.20 15.09 -37.77
CA ILE A 286 -19.31 14.84 -38.70
C ILE A 286 -19.52 16.08 -39.60
N ALA A 287 -19.53 17.29 -39.03
CA ALA A 287 -19.65 18.52 -39.78
C ALA A 287 -18.51 18.73 -40.79
N ALA A 288 -17.26 18.39 -40.42
CA ALA A 288 -16.11 18.47 -41.31
C ALA A 288 -16.13 17.42 -42.44
N SER A 289 -16.75 16.26 -42.23
CA SER A 289 -16.88 15.21 -43.26
C SER A 289 -18.03 15.42 -44.25
N VAL A 290 -19.01 16.25 -43.91
CA VAL A 290 -20.19 16.54 -44.76
C VAL A 290 -19.98 17.81 -45.60
N GLY A 291 -19.00 18.65 -45.24
CA GLY A 291 -18.68 19.90 -45.94
C GLY A 291 -17.52 19.84 -46.94
N GLY A 292 -17.06 18.65 -47.34
CA GLY A 292 -15.97 18.44 -48.30
C GLY A 292 -16.44 17.87 -49.63
#